data_AF-A0AAV7TQ16-F1
#
_entry.id   AF-A0AAV7TQ16-F1
#
_cell.length_a   1.000
_cell.length_b   1.000
_cell.length_c   1.000
_cell.angle_alpha   90.00
_cell.angle_beta   90.00
_cell.angle_gamma   90.00
#
_symmetry.space_group_name_H-M   'P 1'
#
loop_
_entity.id
_entity.type
_entity.pdbx_description
1 polymer ?
#
loop_
_entity_poly.entity_id
_entity_poly.type
_entity_poly.pdbx_seq_one_letter_code
_entity_poly.pdbx_strand_id
1 'polypeptide(L)' 'YRKFLLTLAHDIPLAGHLGQMKTWDRLVPLFHWPRMSEDTKEFCKSCETCQASGKTGGTPKAPLIPL' A
#
# COMPACT_ATOMS: atom_id res chain seq x y z
N TYR A 1 7.58 11.81 -13.97
CA TYR A 1 6.74 12.57 -13.02
C TYR A 1 5.83 11.68 -12.15
N ARG A 2 4.97 10.83 -12.72
CA ARG A 2 4.05 9.96 -11.93
C ARG A 2 4.73 9.09 -10.87
N LYS A 3 5.80 8.38 -11.24
CA LYS A 3 6.59 7.56 -10.30
C LYS A 3 7.13 8.36 -9.11
N PHE A 4 7.62 9.58 -9.36
CA PHE A 4 8.13 10.45 -8.31
C PHE A 4 7.03 10.84 -7.31
N LEU A 5 5.83 11.17 -7.80
CA LEU A 5 4.67 11.47 -6.95
C LEU A 5 4.25 10.25 -6.12
N LEU A 6 4.22 9.06 -6.73
CA LEU A 6 3.91 7.81 -6.06
C LEU A 6 4.93 7.51 -4.94
N THR A 7 6.22 7.62 -5.23
CA THR A 7 7.28 7.50 -4.23
C THR A 7 7.09 8.52 -3.11
N LEU A 8 6.84 9.79 -3.42
CA LEU A 8 6.63 10.83 -2.40
C LEU A 8 5.42 10.53 -1.51
N ALA A 9 4.30 10.05 -2.06
CA ALA A 9 3.12 9.74 -1.26
C ALA A 9 3.22 8.44 -0.45
N HIS A 10 4.16 7.56 -0.82
CA HIS A 10 4.32 6.22 -0.28
C HIS A 10 5.50 6.08 0.70
N ASP A 11 6.67 6.62 0.34
CA ASP A 11 7.96 6.47 1.05
C ASP A 11 8.26 7.60 2.04
N ILE A 12 7.47 8.68 2.09
CA ILE A 12 7.71 9.70 3.12
C ILE A 12 7.63 9.03 4.49
N PRO A 13 8.53 9.36 5.45
CA PRO A 13 8.55 8.72 6.77
C PRO A 13 7.19 8.76 7.49
N LEU A 14 6.39 9.81 7.24
CA LEU A 14 5.03 9.96 7.76
C LEU A 14 3.98 9.09 7.03
N ALA A 15 4.26 8.65 5.81
CA ALA A 15 3.39 7.81 4.99
C ALA A 15 3.47 6.34 5.34
N GLY A 16 4.57 5.90 5.96
CA GLY A 16 4.71 4.63 6.65
C GLY A 16 4.33 3.40 5.83
N HIS A 17 4.54 3.40 4.50
CA HIS A 17 4.18 2.28 3.62
C HIS A 17 2.74 1.77 3.84
N LEU A 18 1.79 2.67 4.16
CA LEU A 18 0.43 2.37 4.64
C LEU A 18 -0.53 1.80 3.56
N GLY A 19 0.02 1.21 2.50
CA GLY A 19 -0.72 0.54 1.43
C GLY A 19 -1.38 1.49 0.43
N GLN A 20 -2.14 0.88 -0.49
CA GLN A 20 -2.67 1.56 -1.67
C GLN A 20 -3.64 2.71 -1.33
N MET A 21 -4.62 2.46 -0.44
CA MET A 21 -5.67 3.44 -0.14
C MET A 21 -5.09 4.74 0.44
N LYS A 22 -4.15 4.63 1.39
CA LYS A 22 -3.51 5.80 2.01
C LYS A 22 -2.60 6.55 1.05
N THR A 23 -1.97 5.83 0.12
CA THR A 23 -1.16 6.45 -0.94
C THR A 23 -2.07 7.22 -1.91
N TRP A 24 -3.22 6.65 -2.28
CA TRP A 24 -4.24 7.29 -3.12
C TRP A 24 -4.84 8.54 -2.46
N ASP A 25 -5.29 8.45 -1.21
CA ASP A 25 -5.91 9.56 -0.46
C ASP A 25 -5.02 10.81 -0.38
N ARG A 26 -3.69 10.63 -0.38
CA ARG A 26 -2.71 11.73 -0.39
C ARG A 26 -2.55 12.39 -1.75
N LEU A 27 -2.67 11.60 -2.82
CA LEU A 27 -2.39 12.08 -4.17
C LEU A 27 -3.59 12.77 -4.80
N VAL A 28 -4.79 12.20 -4.64
CA VAL A 28 -6.04 12.71 -5.26
C VAL A 28 -6.31 14.20 -5.03
N PRO A 29 -6.13 14.77 -3.82
CA PRO A 29 -6.42 16.18 -3.61
C PRO A 29 -5.42 17.13 -4.30
N LEU A 30 -4.25 16.65 -4.70
CA LEU A 30 -3.16 17.48 -5.23
C LEU A 30 -2.90 17.25 -6.72
N PHE A 31 -3.16 16.04 -7.21
CA PHE A 31 -2.79 15.60 -8.55
C PHE A 31 -3.87 14.70 -9.13
N HIS A 32 -4.01 14.73 -10.45
CA HIS A 32 -4.93 13.85 -11.16
C HIS A 32 -4.32 13.39 -12.49
N TRP A 33 -4.45 12.10 -12.80
CA TRP A 33 -4.10 11.56 -14.11
C TRP A 33 -4.90 10.29 -14.45
N PRO A 34 -5.00 9.91 -15.75
CA PRO A 34 -5.69 8.70 -16.15
C PRO A 34 -5.06 7.45 -15.53
N ARG A 35 -5.89 6.54 -15.00
CA ARG A 35 -5.49 5.27 -14.36
C ARG A 35 -4.62 5.41 -13.11
N MET A 36 -4.68 6.56 -12.43
CA MET A 36 -3.93 6.83 -11.21
C MET A 36 -4.16 5.80 -10.08
N SER A 37 -5.36 5.22 -9.98
CA SER A 37 -5.67 4.18 -8.99
C SER A 37 -4.91 2.88 -9.29
N GLU A 38 -4.81 2.53 -10.58
CA GLU A 38 -4.08 1.35 -11.05
C GLU A 38 -2.57 1.55 -10.90
N ASP A 39 -2.04 2.72 -11.29
CA ASP A 39 -0.64 3.08 -11.08
C ASP A 39 -0.27 3.00 -9.57
N THR A 40 -1.16 3.46 -8.68
CA THR A 40 -0.96 3.38 -7.22
C THR A 40 -0.96 1.93 -6.73
N LYS A 41 -1.83 1.09 -7.28
CA LYS A 41 -1.90 -0.33 -6.98
C LYS A 41 -0.61 -1.05 -7.35
N GLU A 42 -0.17 -0.86 -8.58
CA GLU A 42 1.03 -1.49 -9.11
C GLU A 42 2.27 -1.05 -8.34
N PHE A 43 2.36 0.24 -8.02
CA PHE A 43 3.45 0.78 -7.22
C PHE A 43 3.53 0.12 -5.84
N CYS A 44 2.43 0.10 -5.07
CA CYS A 44 2.41 -0.54 -3.76
C CYS A 44 2.66 -2.06 -3.82
N LYS A 45 2.25 -2.74 -4.89
CA LYS A 45 2.57 -4.17 -5.11
C LYS A 45 4.05 -4.41 -5.32
N SER A 46 4.75 -3.48 -5.98
CA SER A 46 6.19 -3.56 -6.22
C SER A 46 7.05 -3.16 -5.02
N CYS A 47 6.46 -2.57 -3.97
CA CYS A 47 7.22 -2.15 -2.79
C CYS A 47 7.62 -3.35 -1.92
N GLU A 48 8.92 -3.63 -1.83
CA GLU A 48 9.48 -4.72 -1.03
C GLU A 48 9.12 -4.60 0.45
N THR A 49 9.17 -3.40 1.03
CA THR A 49 8.80 -3.15 2.44
C THR A 49 7.34 -3.51 2.73
N CYS A 50 6.42 -3.12 1.83
CA CYS A 50 5.02 -3.50 1.94
C CYS A 50 4.82 -5.01 1.77
N GLN A 51 5.51 -5.65 0.83
CA GLN A 51 5.38 -7.08 0.58
C GLN A 51 5.98 -7.92 1.73
N ALA A 52 7.08 -7.47 2.33
CA ALA A 52 7.70 -8.12 3.49
C ALA A 52 6.86 -7.96 4.77
N SER A 53 6.14 -6.83 4.91
CA SER A 53 5.25 -6.58 6.06
C SER A 53 3.85 -7.19 5.88
N GLY A 54 3.44 -7.49 4.65
CA GLY A 54 2.20 -8.17 4.35
C GLY A 54 2.23 -9.58 4.93
N LYS A 55 1.17 -9.99 5.65
CA LYS A 55 1.08 -11.26 6.38
C LYS A 55 1.56 -12.45 5.54
N THR A 56 2.82 -12.84 5.72
CA THR A 56 3.37 -14.08 5.17
C THR A 56 2.87 -15.22 6.03
N GLY A 57 1.81 -15.88 5.56
CA GLY A 57 1.20 -17.02 6.26
C GLY A 57 0.14 -16.57 7.26
N GLY A 58 -1.09 -17.04 7.04
CA GLY A 58 -2.14 -16.92 8.04
C GLY A 58 -1.63 -17.52 9.35
N THR A 59 -1.66 -16.74 10.43
CA THR A 59 -1.57 -17.29 11.78
C THR A 59 -2.52 -18.48 11.84
N PRO A 60 -2.05 -19.69 12.21
CA PRO A 60 -2.93 -20.85 12.36
C PRO A 60 -4.12 -20.41 13.21
N LYS A 61 -5.33 -20.52 12.66
CA LYS A 61 -6.52 -20.25 13.47
C LYS A 61 -6.48 -21.26 14.60
N ALA A 62 -6.53 -20.76 15.84
CA ALA A 62 -6.54 -21.63 17.00
C ALA A 62 -7.67 -22.68 16.84
N PRO A 63 -7.40 -23.96 17.10
CA PRO A 63 -8.40 -25.00 16.96
C PRO A 63 -9.57 -24.70 17.91
N LEU A 64 -10.79 -24.86 17.40
CA LEU A 64 -12.00 -24.76 18.22
C LEU A 64 -12.09 -26.02 19.09
N ILE A 65 -12.00 -25.86 20.40
CA ILE A 65 -12.17 -26.96 21.37
C ILE A 65 -13.64 -26.92 21.83
N PRO A 66 -14.47 -27.94 21.55
CA PRO A 66 -15.81 -28.02 22.10
C PRO A 66 -15.76 -28.31 23.60
N LEU A 67 -16.65 -27.65 24.36
CA LEU A 67 -16.86 -27.84 25.81
C LEU A 67 -17.48 -29.20 26.10
#